data_AF-A0A958R1L4-F1
#
_entry.id   AF-A0A958R1L4-F1
#
_cell.length_a   1.000
_cell.length_b   1.000
_cell.length_c   1.000
_cell.angle_alpha   90.00
_cell.angle_beta   90.00
_cell.angle_gamma   90.00
#
_symmetry.space_group_name_H-M   'P 1'
#
loop_
_entity.id
_entity.type
_entity.pdbx_description
1 polymer ?
#
loop_
_entity_poly.entity_id
_entity_poly.type
_entity_poly.pdbx_seq_one_letter_code
_entity_poly.pdbx_strand_id
1 'polypeptide(L)'
;MFRALFVTALLVLQIPAFAARDSRSDVILKEYNRLYELVQTLEPEFEVGGLLKGVKMKGVELLWDLASGPSDYDIIRLFVDHPTDPDKFFSVDYYRGTHLIDGHNVVRRFIEPSSSMWVNHTIDFDTGE
;
A
#
# COMPACT_ATOMS: atom_id res chain seq x y z
N MET A 1 11.76 29.58 -60.09
CA MET A 1 12.12 30.36 -58.88
C MET A 1 11.13 30.01 -57.78
N PHE A 2 11.63 29.80 -56.57
CA PHE A 2 11.04 29.02 -55.48
C PHE A 2 9.73 29.59 -54.90
N ARG A 3 8.80 28.66 -54.58
CA ARG A 3 7.56 28.89 -53.83
C ARG A 3 7.88 29.25 -52.38
N ALA A 4 7.32 30.36 -51.89
CA ALA A 4 7.43 30.73 -50.48
C ALA A 4 6.51 29.84 -49.63
N LEU A 5 7.14 29.18 -48.68
CA LEU A 5 6.61 28.21 -47.73
C LEU A 5 5.61 28.87 -46.77
N PHE A 6 4.41 28.30 -46.67
CA PHE A 6 3.46 28.58 -45.59
C PHE A 6 4.02 27.93 -44.31
N VAL A 7 4.52 28.73 -43.35
CA VAL A 7 4.92 28.23 -42.03
C VAL A 7 3.76 28.44 -41.08
N THR A 8 2.88 27.43 -40.99
CA THR A 8 1.89 27.35 -39.92
C THR A 8 2.63 26.94 -38.64
N ALA A 9 2.90 27.91 -37.76
CA ALA A 9 3.41 27.65 -36.43
C ALA A 9 2.31 26.98 -35.59
N LEU A 10 2.27 25.65 -35.61
CA LEU A 10 1.44 24.87 -34.70
C LEU A 10 2.14 24.89 -33.33
N LEU A 11 1.81 25.90 -32.51
CA LEU A 11 2.23 25.96 -31.13
C LEU A 11 1.46 24.87 -30.37
N VAL A 12 2.01 23.65 -30.35
CA VAL A 12 1.54 22.58 -29.48
C VAL A 12 1.91 23.00 -28.06
N LEU A 13 0.96 23.65 -27.38
CA LEU A 13 0.97 23.76 -25.93
C LEU A 13 0.98 22.32 -25.40
N GLN A 14 2.16 21.83 -25.03
CA GLN A 14 2.29 20.67 -24.18
C GLN A 14 1.75 21.09 -22.81
N ILE A 15 0.44 20.92 -22.64
CA ILE A 15 -0.16 20.86 -21.31
C ILE A 15 0.54 19.68 -20.65
N PRO A 16 1.32 19.85 -19.56
CA PRO A 16 1.70 18.71 -18.76
C PRO A 16 0.37 18.11 -18.32
N ALA A 17 0.07 16.92 -18.85
CA ALA A 17 -0.94 16.06 -18.27
C ALA A 17 -0.42 15.75 -16.87
N PHE A 18 -0.73 16.62 -15.91
CA PHE A 18 -0.75 16.26 -14.52
C PHE A 18 -1.76 15.13 -14.47
N ALA A 19 -1.25 13.89 -14.49
CA ALA A 19 -2.01 12.72 -14.13
C ALA A 19 -2.66 13.09 -12.80
N ALA A 20 -3.99 13.23 -12.80
CA ALA A 20 -4.72 13.46 -11.57
C ALA A 20 -4.40 12.25 -10.69
N ARG A 21 -3.59 12.48 -9.64
CA ARG A 21 -3.25 11.47 -8.63
C ARG A 21 -4.55 10.80 -8.23
N ASP A 22 -4.66 9.49 -8.47
CA ASP A 22 -5.87 8.75 -8.12
C ASP A 22 -6.06 8.92 -6.60
N SER A 23 -7.20 9.48 -6.19
CA SER A 23 -7.49 9.72 -4.77
C SER A 23 -7.38 8.44 -3.94
N ARG A 24 -7.50 7.27 -4.58
CA ARG A 24 -7.28 5.96 -3.95
C ARG A 24 -5.81 5.70 -3.62
N SER A 25 -4.86 6.06 -4.48
CA SER A 25 -3.43 5.89 -4.22
C SER A 25 -2.97 6.76 -3.04
N ASP A 26 -3.46 8.00 -2.98
CA ASP A 26 -3.26 8.91 -1.84
C ASP A 26 -3.75 8.31 -0.52
N VAL A 27 -4.95 7.71 -0.55
CA VAL A 27 -5.54 7.07 0.63
C VAL A 27 -4.70 5.89 1.09
N ILE A 28 -4.27 5.01 0.18
CA ILE A 28 -3.46 3.83 0.52
C ILE A 28 -2.12 4.24 1.12
N LEU A 29 -1.44 5.21 0.52
CA LEU A 29 -0.14 5.68 1.02
C LEU A 29 -0.29 6.32 2.40
N LYS A 30 -1.36 7.10 2.61
CA LYS A 30 -1.66 7.71 3.91
C LYS A 30 -2.01 6.69 4.98
N GLU A 31 -2.80 5.67 4.64
CA GLU A 31 -3.12 4.55 5.52
C GLU A 31 -1.85 3.81 5.93
N TYR A 32 -1.01 3.44 4.96
CA TYR A 32 0.26 2.77 5.18
C TYR A 32 1.18 3.59 6.10
N ASN A 33 1.47 4.85 5.77
CA ASN A 33 2.39 5.68 6.55
C ASN A 33 1.89 5.87 7.99
N ARG A 34 0.58 6.05 8.18
CA ARG A 34 0.00 6.17 9.52
C ARG A 34 0.15 4.90 10.34
N LEU A 35 -0.03 3.74 9.71
CA LEU A 35 0.16 2.45 10.37
C LEU A 35 1.64 2.21 10.68
N TYR A 36 2.53 2.52 9.74
CA TYR A 36 3.99 2.41 9.89
C TYR A 36 4.52 3.27 11.04
N GLU A 37 4.05 4.51 11.16
CA GLU A 37 4.35 5.38 12.30
C GLU A 37 3.81 4.82 13.61
N LEU A 38 2.56 4.32 13.61
CA LEU A 38 1.94 3.74 14.80
C LEU A 38 2.74 2.54 15.32
N VAL A 39 3.05 1.55 14.48
CA VAL A 39 3.70 0.30 14.93
C VAL A 39 5.11 0.52 15.46
N GLN A 40 5.79 1.61 15.07
CA GLN A 40 7.09 1.98 15.64
C GLN A 40 7.00 2.50 17.09
N THR A 41 5.82 2.97 17.52
CA THR A 41 5.59 3.49 18.87
C THR A 41 5.04 2.45 19.84
N LEU A 42 4.66 1.27 19.33
CA LEU A 42 4.02 0.22 20.10
C LEU A 42 5.05 -0.78 20.63
N GLU A 43 4.86 -1.22 21.87
CA GLU A 43 5.52 -2.40 22.39
C GLU A 43 4.69 -3.66 22.03
N PRO A 44 5.32 -4.71 21.47
CA PRO A 44 4.59 -5.91 21.11
C PRO A 44 4.15 -6.71 22.34
N GLU A 45 2.90 -7.15 22.34
CA GLU A 45 2.30 -7.97 23.40
C GLU A 45 2.50 -9.47 23.14
N PHE A 46 2.56 -9.86 21.87
CA PHE A 46 2.73 -11.25 21.45
C PHE A 46 3.45 -11.34 20.10
N GLU A 47 3.77 -12.57 19.70
CA GLU A 47 4.41 -12.88 18.44
C GLU A 47 3.68 -14.05 17.76
N VAL A 48 3.57 -13.97 16.43
CA VAL A 48 2.94 -15.00 15.60
C VAL A 48 4.03 -15.65 14.75
N GLY A 49 4.29 -16.92 15.05
CA GLY A 49 5.12 -17.79 14.21
C GLY A 49 6.59 -17.40 14.07
N GLY A 50 7.17 -16.62 14.99
CA GLY A 50 8.56 -16.18 14.86
C GLY A 50 8.75 -14.94 13.96
N LEU A 51 7.66 -14.41 13.38
CA LEU A 51 7.73 -13.48 12.26
C LEU A 51 7.04 -12.16 12.56
N LEU A 52 5.75 -12.21 12.94
CA LEU A 52 4.96 -11.00 13.15
C LEU A 52 4.84 -10.68 14.63
N LYS A 53 5.20 -9.45 15.00
CA LYS A 53 4.89 -8.85 16.29
C LYS A 53 3.42 -8.45 16.32
N GLY A 54 2.77 -8.49 17.48
CA GLY A 54 1.34 -8.23 17.59
C GLY A 54 0.89 -7.48 18.83
N VAL A 55 -0.20 -6.72 18.69
CA VAL A 55 -0.96 -6.07 19.77
C VAL A 55 -2.45 -6.27 19.51
N LYS A 56 -3.28 -6.42 20.55
CA LYS A 56 -4.75 -6.40 20.40
C LYS A 56 -5.32 -5.06 20.83
N MET A 57 -5.99 -4.37 19.91
CA MET A 57 -6.61 -3.06 20.15
C MET A 57 -8.08 -3.07 19.73
N LYS A 58 -8.99 -3.00 20.70
CA LYS A 58 -10.44 -2.83 20.46
C LYS A 58 -11.05 -3.84 19.47
N GLY A 59 -10.65 -5.11 19.56
CA GLY A 59 -11.13 -6.17 18.68
C GLY A 59 -10.43 -6.25 17.32
N VAL A 60 -9.36 -5.47 17.12
CA VAL A 60 -8.44 -5.58 15.98
C VAL A 60 -7.12 -6.11 16.49
N GLU A 61 -6.60 -7.15 15.85
CA GLU A 61 -5.21 -7.56 15.99
C GLU A 61 -4.38 -6.81 14.96
N LEU A 62 -3.47 -5.98 15.45
CA LEU A 62 -2.48 -5.30 14.59
C LEU A 62 -1.19 -6.12 14.67
N LEU A 63 -0.78 -6.64 13.52
CA LEU A 63 0.39 -7.50 13.35
C LEU A 63 1.39 -6.79 12.43
N TRP A 64 2.69 -6.87 12.73
CA TRP A 64 3.70 -6.25 11.88
C TRP A 64 5.06 -6.93 11.94
N ASP A 65 5.79 -6.78 10.83
CA ASP A 65 7.25 -6.90 10.76
C ASP A 65 7.75 -5.78 9.86
N LEU A 66 8.76 -5.03 10.26
CA LEU A 66 9.31 -3.95 9.44
C LEU A 66 10.67 -4.39 8.92
N ALA A 67 11.17 -3.80 7.84
CA ALA A 67 12.44 -4.15 7.17
C ALA A 67 13.71 -4.02 8.06
N SER A 68 13.56 -3.74 9.36
CA SER A 68 14.60 -3.90 10.39
C SER A 68 14.51 -5.23 11.16
N GLY A 69 13.55 -6.09 10.83
CA GLY A 69 13.27 -7.40 11.40
C GLY A 69 13.74 -8.56 10.52
N PRO A 70 13.18 -9.78 10.68
CA PRO A 70 13.59 -10.95 9.91
C PRO A 70 13.22 -10.88 8.42
N SER A 71 12.26 -10.04 8.03
CA SER A 71 11.89 -9.82 6.64
C SER A 71 12.68 -8.67 6.01
N ASP A 72 13.09 -8.82 4.74
CA ASP A 72 13.69 -7.73 3.95
C ASP A 72 12.65 -6.70 3.45
N TYR A 73 11.47 -6.66 4.09
CA TYR A 73 10.32 -5.85 3.67
C TYR A 73 9.37 -5.58 4.82
N ASP A 74 8.56 -4.52 4.68
CA ASP A 74 7.56 -4.16 5.67
C ASP A 74 6.27 -4.97 5.43
N ILE A 75 5.72 -5.52 6.51
CA ILE A 75 4.42 -6.18 6.61
C ILE A 75 3.64 -5.48 7.72
N ILE A 76 2.44 -5.01 7.43
CA ILE A 76 1.49 -4.55 8.45
C ILE A 76 0.12 -5.13 8.15
N ARG A 77 -0.43 -5.91 9.08
CA ARG A 77 -1.73 -6.58 8.96
C ARG A 77 -2.68 -6.09 10.06
N LEU A 78 -3.86 -5.67 9.64
CA LEU A 78 -5.03 -5.48 10.50
C LEU A 78 -5.89 -6.73 10.36
N PHE A 79 -6.12 -7.45 11.44
CA PHE A 79 -6.93 -8.67 11.45
C PHE A 79 -8.09 -8.53 12.44
N VAL A 80 -9.29 -8.91 12.01
CA VAL A 80 -10.51 -8.83 12.80
C VAL A 80 -11.27 -10.15 12.67
N ASP A 81 -11.41 -10.85 13.80
CA ASP A 81 -12.28 -12.01 13.89
C ASP A 81 -13.75 -11.60 13.77
N HIS A 82 -14.55 -12.44 13.11
CA HIS A 82 -15.99 -12.25 13.15
C HIS A 82 -16.50 -12.57 14.56
N PRO A 83 -17.34 -11.71 15.16
CA PRO A 83 -17.66 -11.77 16.59
C PRO A 83 -18.36 -13.06 17.04
N THR A 84 -18.98 -13.79 16.10
CA THR A 84 -19.78 -14.99 16.39
C THR A 84 -19.47 -16.18 15.49
N ASP A 85 -18.59 -16.03 14.49
CA ASP A 85 -18.38 -17.07 13.46
C ASP A 85 -16.87 -17.26 13.29
N PRO A 86 -16.26 -18.28 13.90
CA PRO A 86 -14.81 -18.44 13.90
C PRO A 86 -14.22 -18.72 12.51
N ASP A 87 -15.04 -19.13 11.55
CA ASP A 87 -14.61 -19.39 10.17
C ASP A 87 -14.62 -18.11 9.32
N LYS A 88 -15.06 -16.98 9.89
CA LYS A 88 -15.09 -15.69 9.22
C LYS A 88 -14.14 -14.70 9.87
N PHE A 89 -13.44 -13.96 9.03
CA PHE A 89 -12.57 -12.87 9.41
C PHE A 89 -12.65 -11.75 8.38
N PHE A 90 -12.00 -10.65 8.73
CA PHE A 90 -11.65 -9.56 7.83
C PHE A 90 -10.20 -9.18 8.08
N SER A 91 -9.41 -9.09 7.02
CA SER A 91 -8.05 -8.60 7.11
C SER A 91 -7.73 -7.53 6.06
N VAL A 92 -6.83 -6.64 6.45
CA VAL A 92 -6.17 -5.70 5.53
C VAL A 92 -4.67 -5.81 5.74
N ASP A 93 -3.98 -6.22 4.69
CA ASP A 93 -2.53 -6.40 4.72
C ASP A 93 -1.86 -5.36 3.84
N TYR A 94 -0.78 -4.78 4.36
CA TYR A 94 0.13 -3.91 3.63
C TYR A 94 1.49 -4.58 3.54
N TYR A 95 2.03 -4.61 2.33
CA TYR A 95 3.39 -5.06 2.06
C TYR A 95 4.14 -3.93 1.38
N ARG A 96 5.32 -3.57 1.89
CA ARG A 96 6.20 -2.61 1.23
C ARG A 96 7.58 -3.19 1.00
N GLY A 97 8.04 -3.16 -0.24
CA GLY A 97 9.40 -3.57 -0.57
C GLY A 97 9.69 -3.50 -2.06
N THR A 98 10.98 -3.58 -2.39
CA THR A 98 11.50 -3.55 -3.77
C THR A 98 11.47 -4.90 -4.48
N HIS A 99 11.26 -5.99 -3.73
CA HIS A 99 11.17 -7.36 -4.26
C HIS A 99 9.77 -7.70 -4.79
N LEU A 100 8.76 -6.87 -4.50
CA LEU A 100 7.38 -7.08 -4.95
C LEU A 100 7.21 -6.77 -6.45
N ILE A 101 7.98 -5.81 -6.94
CA ILE A 101 8.14 -5.43 -8.35
C ILE A 101 9.60 -5.03 -8.53
N ASP A 102 10.36 -5.76 -9.36
CA ASP A 102 11.80 -5.57 -9.54
C ASP A 102 12.16 -4.11 -9.83
N GLY A 103 12.99 -3.52 -8.96
CA GLY A 103 13.50 -2.16 -9.11
C GLY A 103 12.53 -1.05 -8.68
N HIS A 104 11.32 -1.38 -8.23
CA HIS A 104 10.33 -0.41 -7.76
C HIS A 104 9.99 -0.64 -6.29
N ASN A 105 10.18 0.39 -5.47
CA ASN A 105 9.71 0.39 -4.10
C ASN A 105 8.20 0.62 -4.11
N VAL A 106 7.41 -0.42 -3.81
CA VAL A 106 5.95 -0.37 -3.90
C VAL A 106 5.28 -0.65 -2.57
N VAL A 107 4.09 -0.11 -2.37
CA VAL A 107 3.15 -0.54 -1.34
C VAL A 107 2.03 -1.33 -1.99
N ARG A 108 1.82 -2.56 -1.51
CA ARG A 108 0.71 -3.41 -1.93
C ARG A 108 -0.26 -3.59 -0.76
N ARG A 109 -1.53 -3.25 -0.99
CA ARG A 109 -2.63 -3.48 -0.04
C ARG A 109 -3.50 -4.64 -0.51
N PHE A 110 -3.70 -5.62 0.36
CA PHE A 110 -4.70 -6.68 0.19
C PHE A 110 -5.84 -6.46 1.18
N ILE A 111 -7.07 -6.61 0.72
CA ILE A 111 -8.27 -6.61 1.56
C ILE A 111 -8.94 -7.96 1.36
N GLU A 112 -9.01 -8.74 2.43
CA GLU A 112 -9.57 -10.10 2.44
C GLU A 112 -10.73 -10.16 3.44
N PRO A 113 -11.97 -9.96 2.96
CA PRO A 113 -13.12 -10.50 3.66
C PRO A 113 -13.14 -12.02 3.55
N SER A 114 -13.70 -12.72 4.54
CA SER A 114 -13.98 -14.17 4.49
C SER A 114 -14.86 -14.65 3.30
N SER A 115 -15.42 -13.73 2.51
CA SER A 115 -16.04 -14.04 1.23
C SER A 115 -14.99 -14.21 0.12
N SER A 116 -15.28 -14.97 -0.94
CA SER A 116 -14.38 -15.28 -2.07
C SER A 116 -13.91 -14.09 -2.93
N MET A 117 -14.01 -12.85 -2.45
CA MET A 117 -13.51 -11.64 -3.11
C MET A 117 -12.27 -11.14 -2.37
N TRP A 118 -11.17 -10.99 -3.09
CA TRP A 118 -9.98 -10.31 -2.62
C TRP A 118 -9.79 -9.05 -3.46
N VAL A 119 -9.45 -7.94 -2.80
CA VAL A 119 -9.13 -6.69 -3.50
C VAL A 119 -7.65 -6.39 -3.29
N ASN A 120 -6.89 -6.28 -4.38
CA ASN A 120 -5.49 -5.90 -4.34
C ASN A 120 -5.28 -4.52 -4.96
N HIS A 121 -4.41 -3.73 -4.34
CA HIS A 121 -3.94 -2.46 -4.88
C HIS A 121 -2.42 -2.45 -4.79
N THR A 122 -1.75 -2.00 -5.84
CA THR A 122 -0.30 -1.76 -5.82
C THR A 122 -0.07 -0.32 -6.23
N ILE A 123 0.72 0.39 -5.45
CA ILE A 123 1.12 1.77 -5.72
C ILE A 123 2.64 1.86 -5.63
N ASP A 124 3.23 2.71 -6.46
CA ASP A 124 4.63 3.11 -6.29
C ASP A 124 4.74 3.98 -5.03
N PHE A 125 5.67 3.63 -4.13
CA PHE A 125 5.78 4.29 -2.84
C PHE A 125 6.34 5.71 -2.96
N ASP A 126 7.25 5.91 -3.92
CA ASP A 126 8.01 7.14 -4.05
C ASP A 126 7.19 8.20 -4.80
N THR A 127 6.38 7.78 -5.76
CA THR A 127 5.53 8.65 -6.60
C THR A 127 4.06 8.67 -6.17
N GLY A 128 3.58 7.60 -5.56
CA GLY A 128 2.16 7.41 -5.24
C GLY A 128 1.27 7.21 -6.46
N GLU A 129 1.86 6.80 -7.59
CA GLU A 129 1.14 6.35 -8.79
C GLU A 129 0.63 4.92 -8.65
#